data_AF-D7NYG4-F1
#
_entry.id   AF-D7NYG4-F1
#
_cell.length_a   1.000
_cell.length_b   1.000
_cell.length_c   1.000
_cell.angle_alpha   90.00
_cell.angle_beta   90.00
_cell.angle_gamma   90.00
#
_symmetry.space_group_name_H-M   'P 1'
#
loop_
_entity.id
_entity.type
_entity.pdbx_description
1 polymer ?
#
loop_
_entity_poly.entity_id
_entity_poly.type
_entity_poly.pdbx_seq_one_letter_code
_entity_poly.pdbx_strand_id
1 'polypeptide(L)'
;PKLTDPRLAYCGFLGYCAGLVDNAIRQRPVMTAGLHRQLLYVTSFFFIGYYFLKRQDYMYAIKDQDMFGYMKLHPEDFPEEDKKTYGE
;
A
#
# COMPACT_ATOMS: atom_id res chain seq x y z
N PRO A 1 -5.19 5.17 -6.07
CA PRO A 1 -4.52 6.10 -5.12
C PRO A 1 -4.17 7.46 -5.76
N LYS A 2 -4.16 8.53 -4.96
CA LYS A 2 -3.66 9.85 -5.38
C LYS A 2 -2.15 9.79 -5.62
N LEU A 3 -1.61 10.68 -6.46
CA LEU A 3 -0.16 10.76 -6.71
C LEU A 3 0.66 11.10 -5.45
N THR A 4 0.04 11.81 -4.50
CA THR A 4 0.62 12.19 -3.21
C THR A 4 0.25 11.25 -2.07
N ASP A 5 -0.25 10.03 -2.37
CA ASP A 5 -0.56 9.03 -1.34
C ASP A 5 0.73 8.67 -0.57
N PRO A 6 0.74 8.75 0.78
CA PRO A 6 1.92 8.45 1.58
C PRO A 6 2.45 7.04 1.34
N ARG A 7 1.58 6.07 1.03
CA ARG A 7 1.98 4.70 0.71
C ARG A 7 2.80 4.65 -0.58
N LEU A 8 2.38 5.42 -1.58
CA LEU A 8 3.05 5.51 -2.88
C LEU A 8 4.37 6.30 -2.78
N ALA A 9 4.40 7.37 -1.98
CA ALA A 9 5.62 8.08 -1.66
C ALA A 9 6.65 7.16 -0.97
N TYR A 10 6.20 6.30 -0.07
CA TYR A 10 7.05 5.30 0.56
C TYR A 10 7.59 4.26 -0.44
N CYS A 11 6.78 3.80 -1.40
CA CYS A 11 7.28 2.95 -2.50
C CYS A 11 8.39 3.64 -3.31
N GLY A 12 8.23 4.92 -3.62
CA GLY A 12 9.28 5.72 -4.27
C GLY A 12 10.55 5.84 -3.42
N PHE A 13 10.40 6.04 -2.11
CA PHE A 13 11.52 6.06 -1.17
C PHE A 13 12.25 4.71 -1.11
N LEU A 14 11.54 3.59 -1.15
CA LEU A 14 12.16 2.26 -1.24
C LEU A 14 12.98 2.10 -2.53
N GLY A 15 12.49 2.64 -3.66
CA GLY A 15 13.25 2.69 -4.91
C GLY A 15 14.54 3.51 -4.77
N TYR A 16 14.50 4.63 -4.04
CA TYR A 16 15.69 5.41 -3.74
C TYR A 16 16.69 4.61 -2.87
N CYS A 17 16.23 3.96 -1.80
CA CYS A 17 17.07 3.10 -0.97
C CYS A 17 17.71 1.96 -1.77
N ALA A 18 16.96 1.33 -2.69
CA ALA A 18 17.49 0.30 -3.58
C ALA A 18 18.64 0.83 -4.47
N GLY A 19 18.50 2.06 -4.99
CA GLY A 19 19.57 2.74 -5.74
C GLY A 19 20.82 3.02 -4.89
N LEU A 20 20.66 3.40 -3.61
CA LEU A 20 21.78 3.59 -2.70
C LEU A 20 22.50 2.27 -2.38
N VAL A 21 21.73 1.19 -2.18
CA VAL A 21 22.27 -0.15 -1.93
C VAL A 21 23.03 -0.68 -3.15
N ASP A 22 22.52 -0.48 -4.38
CA ASP A 22 23.24 -0.88 -5.61
C ASP A 22 24.60 -0.19 -5.71
N ASN A 23 24.67 1.10 -5.37
CA ASN A 23 25.93 1.84 -5.35
C ASN A 23 26.88 1.33 -4.24
N ALA A 24 26.36 1.01 -3.06
CA ALA A 24 27.15 0.50 -1.94
C ALA A 24 27.77 -0.88 -2.25
N ILE A 25 27.00 -1.81 -2.83
CA ILE A 25 27.47 -3.14 -3.22
C ILE A 25 28.61 -3.04 -4.25
N ARG A 26 28.51 -2.09 -5.19
CA ARG A 26 29.50 -1.90 -6.26
C ARG A 26 30.68 -1.02 -5.84
N GLN A 27 30.81 -0.69 -4.55
CA GLN A 27 31.86 0.17 -4.00
C GLN A 27 31.97 1.52 -4.74
N ARG A 28 30.84 2.05 -5.22
CA ARG A 28 30.74 3.37 -5.84
C ARG A 28 30.35 4.41 -4.79
N PRO A 29 30.70 5.70 -4.96
CA PRO A 29 30.28 6.73 -4.02
C PRO A 29 28.74 6.82 -4.01
N VAL A 30 28.15 6.48 -2.86
CA VAL A 30 26.73 6.16 -2.69
C VAL A 30 25.79 7.28 -3.15
N MET A 31 26.14 8.52 -2.82
CA MET A 31 25.28 9.69 -3.04
C MET A 31 25.49 10.36 -4.40
N THR A 32 26.66 10.20 -5.03
CA THR A 32 27.04 10.97 -6.23
C THR A 32 27.03 10.12 -7.50
N ALA A 33 27.25 8.81 -7.39
CA ALA A 33 27.27 7.95 -8.56
C ALA A 33 25.85 7.64 -9.07
N GLY A 34 25.62 7.90 -10.36
CA GLY A 34 24.49 7.30 -11.08
C GLY A 34 23.11 7.90 -10.77
N LEU A 35 22.98 9.23 -10.71
CA LEU A 35 21.69 9.93 -10.56
C LEU A 35 20.62 9.45 -11.56
N HIS A 36 20.99 9.17 -12.81
CA HIS A 36 20.08 8.61 -13.81
C HIS A 36 19.53 7.23 -13.41
N ARG A 37 20.35 6.39 -12.76
CA ARG A 37 19.92 5.07 -12.26
C ARG A 37 19.03 5.22 -11.03
N GLN A 38 19.37 6.13 -10.11
CA GLN A 38 18.53 6.42 -8.95
C GLN A 38 17.13 6.92 -9.39
N LEU A 39 17.08 7.81 -10.38
CA LEU A 39 15.81 8.27 -10.97
C LEU A 39 15.03 7.09 -11.56
N LEU A 40 15.69 6.19 -12.30
CA LEU A 40 15.05 4.99 -12.86
C LEU A 40 14.51 4.04 -11.77
N TYR A 41 15.26 3.80 -10.70
CA TYR A 41 14.79 2.98 -9.59
C TYR A 41 13.57 3.59 -8.90
N VAL A 42 13.57 4.91 -8.64
CA VAL A 42 12.43 5.59 -8.05
C VAL A 42 11.21 5.54 -8.96
N THR A 43 11.35 5.84 -10.25
CA THR A 43 10.20 5.85 -11.18
C THR A 43 9.64 4.46 -11.43
N SER A 44 10.47 3.42 -11.51
CA SER A 44 10.02 2.03 -11.65
C SER A 44 9.25 1.55 -10.42
N PHE A 45 9.76 1.79 -9.21
CA PHE A 45 9.08 1.45 -7.96
C PHE A 45 7.79 2.24 -7.78
N PHE A 46 7.78 3.51 -8.16
CA PHE A 46 6.58 4.34 -8.12
C PHE A 46 5.51 3.82 -9.10
N PHE A 47 5.91 3.48 -10.33
CA PHE A 47 5.00 2.93 -11.33
C PHE A 47 4.40 1.59 -10.89
N ILE A 48 5.23 0.64 -10.48
CA ILE A 48 4.77 -0.67 -10.01
C ILE A 48 3.92 -0.52 -8.74
N GLY A 49 4.38 0.28 -7.78
CA GLY A 49 3.68 0.56 -6.53
C GLY A 49 2.29 1.15 -6.75
N TYR A 50 2.11 2.00 -7.76
CA TYR A 50 0.81 2.57 -8.10
C TYR A 50 -0.22 1.49 -8.48
N TYR A 51 0.15 0.56 -9.36
CA TYR A 51 -0.74 -0.53 -9.77
C TYR A 51 -0.97 -1.54 -8.66
N PHE A 52 0.05 -1.82 -7.84
CA PHE A 52 -0.09 -2.68 -6.67
C PHE A 52 -1.09 -2.11 -5.67
N LEU A 53 -0.96 -0.84 -5.30
CA LEU A 53 -1.89 -0.17 -4.39
C LEU A 53 -3.30 -0.11 -4.97
N LYS A 54 -3.44 0.15 -6.28
CA LYS A 54 -4.75 0.12 -6.95
C LYS A 54 -5.40 -1.26 -6.85
N ARG A 55 -4.64 -2.33 -7.04
CA ARG A 55 -5.15 -3.70 -6.88
C ARG A 55 -5.47 -4.02 -5.42
N GLN A 56 -4.65 -3.58 -4.49
CA GLN A 56 -4.88 -3.76 -3.06
C GLN A 56 -6.22 -3.13 -2.66
N ASP A 57 -6.43 -1.85 -2.95
CA ASP A 57 -7.65 -1.13 -2.62
C ASP A 57 -8.89 -1.82 -3.24
N TYR A 58 -8.78 -2.33 -4.48
CA TYR A 58 -9.85 -3.08 -5.14
C TYR A 58 -10.20 -4.40 -4.44
N MET A 59 -9.20 -5.19 -4.05
CA MET A 59 -9.44 -6.47 -3.37
C MET A 59 -10.09 -6.27 -2.00
N TYR A 60 -9.70 -5.23 -1.26
CA TYR A 60 -10.36 -4.90 0.01
C TYR A 60 -11.79 -4.42 -0.20
N ALA A 61 -12.06 -3.62 -1.24
CA ALA A 61 -13.42 -3.20 -1.57
C ALA A 61 -14.35 -4.38 -1.90
N ILE A 62 -13.87 -5.38 -2.66
CA ILE A 62 -14.63 -6.61 -2.92
C ILE A 62 -14.89 -7.36 -1.62
N LYS A 63 -13.86 -7.53 -0.79
CA LYS A 63 -13.99 -8.26 0.47
C LYS A 63 -15.06 -7.65 1.37
N ASP A 64 -15.07 -6.32 1.50
CA ASP A 64 -16.07 -5.61 2.30
C ASP A 64 -17.46 -5.74 1.68
N GLN A 65 -17.57 -5.63 0.35
CA GLN A 65 -18.83 -5.82 -0.36
C GLN A 65 -19.42 -7.22 -0.12
N ASP A 66 -18.60 -8.27 -0.23
CA ASP A 66 -19.03 -9.65 -0.03
C ASP A 66 -19.44 -9.89 1.44
N MET A 67 -18.66 -9.37 2.39
CA MET A 67 -18.96 -9.47 3.82
C MET A 67 -20.29 -8.81 4.17
N PHE A 68 -20.50 -7.56 3.75
CA PHE A 68 -21.77 -6.86 3.99
C PHE A 68 -22.94 -7.50 3.23
N GLY A 69 -22.70 -8.01 2.02
CA GLY A 69 -23.68 -8.77 1.25
C GLY A 69 -24.14 -10.01 2.00
N TYR A 70 -23.19 -10.78 2.54
CA TYR A 70 -23.48 -12.00 3.32
C TYR A 70 -24.25 -11.68 4.60
N MET A 71 -23.80 -10.70 5.39
CA MET A 71 -24.50 -10.27 6.61
C MET A 71 -25.95 -9.84 6.35
N LYS A 72 -26.20 -9.18 5.21
CA LYS A 72 -27.54 -8.75 4.83
C LYS A 72 -28.45 -9.90 4.41
N LEU A 73 -27.89 -10.96 3.82
CA LEU A 73 -28.64 -12.15 3.40
C LEU A 73 -28.99 -13.06 4.57
N HIS A 74 -28.16 -13.05 5.62
CA HIS A 74 -28.30 -13.90 6.81
C HIS A 74 -28.40 -13.10 8.11
N PRO A 75 -29.47 -12.29 8.30
CA PRO A 75 -29.65 -11.54 9.54
C PRO A 75 -29.79 -12.44 10.78
N GLU A 76 -30.23 -13.69 10.62
CA GLU A 76 -30.32 -14.69 11.69
C GLU A 76 -28.97 -15.09 12.30
N ASP A 77 -27.90 -15.09 11.50
CA ASP A 77 -26.55 -15.43 11.94
C ASP A 77 -25.87 -14.26 12.67
N PHE A 78 -26.36 -13.03 12.44
CA PHE A 78 -25.80 -11.78 12.98
C PHE A 78 -26.86 -10.97 13.74
N PRO A 79 -27.38 -11.48 14.87
CA PRO A 79 -28.34 -10.73 15.68
C PRO A 79 -27.72 -9.45 16.24
N GLU A 80 -28.43 -8.33 16.14
CA GLU A 80 -28.04 -7.09 16.82
C GLU A 80 -28.34 -7.22 18.31
N GLU A 81 -27.30 -7.44 19.12
CA GLU A 81 -27.45 -7.45 20.57
C GLU A 81 -27.68 -6.03 21.12
N ASP A 82 -28.63 -5.91 22.05
CA ASP A 82 -28.87 -4.67 22.78
C ASP A 82 -27.62 -4.29 23.56
N LYS A 83 -26.99 -3.17 23.16
CA LYS A 83 -25.79 -2.64 23.81
C LYS A 83 -26.16 -2.02 25.15
N LYS A 84 -26.07 -2.80 26.22
CA LYS A 84 -26.30 -2.32 27.59
C LYS A 84 -25.29 -1.23 27.96
N THR A 85 -25.79 -0.20 28.64
CA THR A 85 -24.92 0.87 29.18
C THR A 85 -24.29 0.36 30.48
N TYR A 86 -23.03 0.68 30.75
CA TYR A 86 -22.28 0.22 31.94
C TYR A 86 -22.95 0.52 33.31
N GLY A 87 -23.98 1.36 33.36
CA GLY A 87 -24.76 1.66 34.56
C GLY A 87 -26.03 0.82 34.74
N GLU A 88 -26.36 -0.05 33.78
CA GLU A 88 -27.38 -1.10 33.83
C GLU A 88 -26.73 -2.49 33.86
#